data_AF-A0A961AU40-F1
#
_entry.id   AF-A0A961AU40-F1
#
_cell.length_a   1.000
_cell.length_b   1.000
_cell.length_c   1.000
_cell.angle_alpha   90.00
_cell.angle_beta   90.00
_cell.angle_gamma   90.00
#
_symmetry.space_group_name_H-M   'P 1'
#
loop_
_entity.id
_entity.type
_entity.pdbx_description
1 polymer ?
#
loop_
_entity_poly.entity_id
_entity_poly.type
_entity_poly.pdbx_seq_one_letter_code
_entity_poly.pdbx_strand_id
1 'polypeptide(L)'
;GYAGDPKLDPMRRLIGHEAVADAAAPLLQQVPHPDKTFVVALDHRYNASHFAFYLPGQPRVYRWERYDHIASQYELWPNPIDDGKQGWDAIVFVPGHDKSVTRRFQGAFEEFESMGTLEVEVSPHYERFYRVFLGRSLREWPKGMPLEEPESENENEPIEP
;
A
#
# COMPACT_ATOMS: atom_id res chain seq x y z
N GLY A 1 14.79 24.63 12.81
CA GLY A 1 13.47 24.23 12.31
C GLY A 1 13.45 22.72 12.20
N TYR A 2 12.33 22.07 12.49
CA TYR A 2 12.19 20.60 12.50
C TYR A 2 12.06 19.99 11.09
N ALA A 3 12.50 20.70 10.05
CA ALA A 3 12.37 20.28 8.66
C ALA A 3 13.10 18.93 8.47
N GLY A 4 12.37 17.92 8.01
CA GLY A 4 12.88 16.56 7.83
C GLY A 4 12.72 15.61 9.02
N ASP A 5 12.26 16.04 10.20
CA ASP A 5 12.02 15.12 11.33
C ASP A 5 10.78 14.22 11.07
N PRO A 6 10.89 12.88 11.21
CA PRO A 6 9.82 11.95 10.87
C PRO A 6 8.56 12.07 11.74
N LYS A 7 8.68 12.61 12.96
CA LYS A 7 7.55 12.81 13.89
C LYS A 7 7.05 14.25 13.88
N LEU A 8 7.93 15.22 13.63
CA LEU A 8 7.64 16.65 13.85
C LEU A 8 7.43 17.45 12.56
N ASP A 9 7.70 16.88 11.38
CA ASP A 9 7.46 17.54 10.09
C ASP A 9 6.23 16.96 9.36
N PRO A 10 5.04 17.57 9.51
CA PRO A 10 3.84 17.14 8.79
C PRO A 10 3.94 17.37 7.26
N MET A 11 4.80 18.29 6.80
CA MET A 11 5.00 18.60 5.39
C MET A 11 5.78 17.51 4.65
N ARG A 12 6.52 16.66 5.37
CA ARG A 12 7.21 15.50 4.80
C ARG A 12 6.28 14.55 4.02
N ARG A 13 4.98 14.56 4.34
CA ARG A 13 3.95 13.79 3.63
C ARG A 13 3.58 14.35 2.26
N LEU A 14 3.84 15.63 2.02
CA LEU A 14 3.47 16.39 0.81
C LEU A 14 4.61 16.52 -0.20
N ILE A 15 5.79 15.95 0.10
CA ILE A 15 7.00 16.11 -0.73
C ILE A 15 7.38 14.75 -1.32
N GLY A 16 7.86 14.78 -2.57
CA GLY A 16 8.40 13.63 -3.30
C GLY A 16 7.37 12.82 -4.07
N HIS A 17 6.12 13.30 -4.21
CA HIS A 17 5.08 12.60 -4.95
C HIS A 17 5.47 12.36 -6.42
N GLU A 18 5.90 13.41 -7.12
CA GLU A 18 6.30 13.36 -8.53
C GLU A 18 7.54 12.49 -8.72
N ALA A 19 8.57 12.67 -7.88
CA ALA A 19 9.79 11.85 -7.91
C ALA A 19 9.50 10.35 -7.73
N VAL A 20 8.56 10.00 -6.83
CA VAL A 20 8.15 8.60 -6.64
C VAL A 20 7.44 8.06 -7.87
N ALA A 21 6.54 8.84 -8.48
CA ALA A 21 5.82 8.42 -9.68
C ALA A 21 6.76 8.27 -10.88
N ASP A 22 7.67 9.21 -11.10
CA ASP A 22 8.67 9.16 -12.18
C ASP A 22 9.57 7.93 -12.06
N ALA A 23 10.00 7.60 -10.83
CA ALA A 23 10.82 6.43 -10.59
C ALA A 23 10.01 5.11 -10.69
N ALA A 24 8.71 5.13 -10.43
CA ALA A 24 7.83 3.97 -10.56
C ALA A 24 7.36 3.70 -12.00
N ALA A 25 7.25 4.73 -12.84
CA ALA A 25 6.74 4.61 -14.21
C ALA A 25 7.52 3.60 -15.09
N PRO A 26 8.87 3.52 -15.04
CA PRO A 26 9.62 2.50 -15.77
C PRO A 26 9.31 1.07 -15.31
N LEU A 27 8.99 0.85 -14.03
CA LEU A 27 8.66 -0.48 -13.51
C LEU A 27 7.33 -0.99 -14.07
N LEU A 28 6.37 -0.08 -14.27
CA LEU A 28 5.10 -0.38 -14.93
C LEU A 28 5.27 -0.83 -16.39
N GLN A 29 6.31 -0.36 -17.08
CA GLN A 29 6.59 -0.77 -18.45
C GLN A 29 7.36 -2.10 -18.54
N GLN A 30 7.92 -2.58 -17.43
CA GLN A 30 8.66 -3.83 -17.36
C GLN A 30 7.77 -5.04 -17.05
N VAL A 31 6.52 -4.82 -16.62
CA VAL A 31 5.58 -5.91 -16.37
C VAL A 31 5.21 -6.60 -17.69
N PRO A 32 4.90 -7.91 -17.69
CA PRO A 32 4.65 -8.62 -18.95
C PRO A 32 3.40 -8.14 -19.71
N HIS A 33 2.41 -7.57 -19.03
CA HIS A 33 1.15 -7.07 -19.62
C HIS A 33 0.80 -5.68 -19.08
N PRO A 34 1.48 -4.60 -19.52
CA PRO A 34 1.29 -3.26 -18.95
C PRO A 34 -0.15 -2.78 -19.05
N ASP A 35 -0.84 -3.03 -20.17
CA ASP A 35 -2.25 -2.64 -20.37
C ASP A 35 -3.24 -3.49 -19.56
N LYS A 36 -2.79 -4.63 -19.02
CA LYS A 36 -3.56 -5.55 -18.19
C LYS A 36 -2.97 -5.70 -16.78
N THR A 37 -2.32 -4.64 -16.29
CA THR A 37 -1.75 -4.57 -14.94
C THR A 37 -2.36 -3.40 -14.17
N PHE A 38 -2.80 -3.64 -12.95
CA PHE A 38 -3.23 -2.57 -12.04
C PHE A 38 -2.20 -2.32 -10.93
N VAL A 39 -2.29 -1.15 -10.30
CA VAL A 39 -1.35 -0.73 -9.26
C VAL A 39 -1.96 -0.97 -7.89
N VAL A 40 -1.18 -1.56 -6.98
CA VAL A 40 -1.53 -1.71 -5.58
C VAL A 40 -0.50 -1.03 -4.70
N ALA A 41 -0.97 -0.20 -3.77
CA ALA A 41 -0.16 0.33 -2.68
C ALA A 41 -0.60 -0.30 -1.36
N LEU A 42 0.33 -0.88 -0.60
CA LEU A 42 0.03 -1.38 0.73
C LEU A 42 0.19 -0.28 1.79
N ASP A 43 -0.35 -0.55 2.99
CA ASP A 43 -0.19 0.26 4.19
C ASP A 43 -0.93 1.62 4.08
N HIS A 44 -0.31 2.71 4.52
CA HIS A 44 -0.99 3.99 4.67
C HIS A 44 -1.47 4.59 3.33
N ARG A 45 -2.67 5.20 3.36
CA ARG A 45 -3.33 5.89 2.23
C ARG A 45 -2.46 6.89 1.44
N TYR A 46 -1.46 7.50 2.07
CA TYR A 46 -0.56 8.44 1.41
C TYR A 46 0.24 7.75 0.29
N ASN A 47 0.55 6.46 0.42
CA ASN A 47 1.25 5.71 -0.62
C ASN A 47 0.37 5.53 -1.87
N ALA A 48 -0.92 5.21 -1.69
CA ALA A 48 -1.85 5.11 -2.81
C ALA A 48 -1.98 6.46 -3.55
N SER A 49 -1.98 7.59 -2.82
CA SER A 49 -2.10 8.91 -3.43
C SER A 49 -0.91 9.29 -4.33
N HIS A 50 0.33 8.86 -4.00
CA HIS A 50 1.50 9.08 -4.86
C HIS A 50 1.25 8.53 -6.25
N PHE A 51 0.84 7.27 -6.31
CA PHE A 51 0.66 6.59 -7.57
C PHE A 51 -0.59 7.05 -8.31
N ALA A 52 -1.70 7.32 -7.59
CA ALA A 52 -2.97 7.63 -8.23
C ALA A 52 -2.94 8.98 -8.98
N PHE A 53 -2.30 10.00 -8.40
CA PHE A 53 -2.34 11.35 -8.94
C PHE A 53 -1.16 11.71 -9.83
N TYR A 54 0.00 11.06 -9.65
CA TYR A 54 1.24 11.48 -10.31
C TYR A 54 1.77 10.47 -11.33
N LEU A 55 1.29 9.22 -11.35
CA LEU A 55 1.68 8.31 -12.44
C LEU A 55 1.13 8.78 -13.78
N PRO A 56 1.90 8.64 -14.88
CA PRO A 56 1.40 8.91 -16.23
C PRO A 56 0.10 8.13 -16.50
N GLY A 57 -0.91 8.81 -17.04
CA GLY A 57 -2.22 8.22 -17.33
C GLY A 57 -3.15 8.09 -16.12
N GLN A 58 -2.71 8.52 -14.92
CA GLN A 58 -3.50 8.54 -13.67
C GLN A 58 -4.27 7.22 -13.45
N PRO A 59 -3.57 6.07 -13.39
CA PRO A 59 -4.21 4.79 -13.28
C PRO A 59 -5.01 4.69 -11.98
N ARG A 60 -6.04 3.84 -12.00
CA ARG A 60 -6.72 3.44 -10.77
C ARG A 60 -5.73 2.68 -9.88
N VAL A 61 -5.51 3.20 -8.66
CA VAL A 61 -4.66 2.56 -7.65
C VAL A 61 -5.54 1.95 -6.57
N TYR A 62 -5.31 0.69 -6.26
CA TYR A 62 -5.99 -0.01 -5.18
C TYR A 62 -5.13 0.02 -3.92
N ARG A 63 -5.79 0.17 -2.78
CA ARG A 63 -5.15 0.00 -1.48
C ARG A 63 -5.63 -1.30 -0.88
N TRP A 64 -4.70 -2.09 -0.35
CA TRP A 64 -5.04 -3.19 0.53
C TRP A 64 -4.61 -2.86 1.95
N GLU A 65 -5.58 -2.84 2.86
CA GLU A 65 -5.36 -2.68 4.29
C GLU A 65 -5.43 -4.04 4.98
N ARG A 66 -4.51 -4.30 5.92
CA ARG A 66 -4.39 -5.60 6.57
C ARG A 66 -5.53 -5.87 7.54
N TYR A 67 -6.06 -4.81 8.16
CA TYR A 67 -7.11 -4.89 9.17
C TYR A 67 -8.44 -4.36 8.61
N ASP A 68 -9.54 -5.04 8.94
CA ASP A 68 -10.90 -4.69 8.54
C ASP A 68 -11.43 -3.53 9.38
N HIS A 69 -10.79 -2.36 9.25
CA HIS A 69 -11.19 -1.14 9.91
C HIS A 69 -11.27 0.00 8.89
N ILE A 70 -12.27 0.86 9.05
CA ILE A 70 -12.40 2.06 8.22
C ILE A 70 -11.60 3.21 8.86
N ALA A 71 -10.33 3.37 8.51
CA ALA A 71 -9.48 4.51 8.90
C ALA A 71 -9.41 5.65 7.87
N SER A 72 -9.97 5.49 6.66
CA SER A 72 -9.95 6.52 5.61
C SER A 72 -10.96 6.29 4.48
N GLN A 73 -11.24 7.35 3.72
CA GLN A 73 -12.10 7.30 2.53
C GLN A 73 -11.64 6.30 1.44
N TYR A 74 -10.37 5.85 1.46
CA TYR A 74 -9.86 4.83 0.53
C TYR A 74 -10.43 3.43 0.79
N GLU A 75 -10.93 3.12 1.99
CA GLU A 75 -11.62 1.83 2.22
C GLU A 75 -13.02 1.79 1.58
N LEU A 76 -13.54 2.93 1.13
CA LEU A 76 -14.80 3.00 0.39
C LEU A 76 -14.59 2.79 -1.12
N TRP A 77 -13.35 2.67 -1.59
CA TRP A 77 -13.11 2.35 -2.99
C TRP A 77 -13.44 0.89 -3.29
N PRO A 78 -14.12 0.61 -4.42
CA PRO A 78 -14.34 -0.75 -4.88
C PRO A 78 -12.99 -1.48 -4.97
N ASN A 79 -13.03 -2.75 -4.59
CA ASN A 79 -11.87 -3.60 -4.72
C ASN A 79 -11.64 -3.94 -6.21
N PRO A 80 -10.46 -4.43 -6.63
CA PRO A 80 -10.19 -4.71 -8.04
C PRO A 80 -11.13 -5.77 -8.65
N ILE A 81 -11.71 -6.67 -7.86
CA ILE A 81 -12.71 -7.64 -8.37
C ILE A 81 -14.00 -6.91 -8.75
N ASP A 82 -14.47 -5.99 -7.93
CA ASP A 82 -15.68 -5.19 -8.21
C ASP A 82 -15.51 -4.34 -9.50
N ASP A 83 -14.27 -3.90 -9.78
CA ASP A 83 -13.89 -3.18 -11.00
C ASP A 83 -13.59 -4.10 -12.20
N GLY A 84 -13.88 -5.41 -12.10
CA GLY A 84 -13.70 -6.38 -13.18
C GLY A 84 -12.24 -6.73 -13.50
N LYS A 85 -11.32 -6.54 -12.55
CA LYS A 85 -9.88 -6.84 -12.70
C LYS A 85 -9.50 -8.27 -12.28
N GLN A 86 -10.48 -9.16 -12.16
CA GLN A 86 -10.18 -10.57 -11.94
C GLN A 86 -9.36 -11.13 -13.13
N GLY A 87 -8.30 -11.88 -12.82
CA GLY A 87 -7.34 -12.41 -13.80
C GLY A 87 -6.42 -11.35 -14.43
N TRP A 88 -6.35 -10.14 -13.87
CA TRP A 88 -5.33 -9.14 -14.22
C TRP A 88 -4.09 -9.29 -13.35
N ASP A 89 -2.97 -8.77 -13.82
CA ASP A 89 -1.75 -8.68 -13.04
C ASP A 89 -1.78 -7.46 -12.12
N ALA A 90 -0.99 -7.48 -11.05
CA ALA A 90 -0.83 -6.38 -10.11
C ALA A 90 0.64 -6.08 -9.87
N ILE A 91 1.05 -4.83 -10.07
CA ILE A 91 2.30 -4.33 -9.50
C ILE A 91 2.04 -3.80 -8.10
N VAL A 92 2.78 -4.29 -7.12
CA VAL A 92 2.51 -4.04 -5.69
C VAL A 92 3.68 -3.31 -5.06
N PHE A 93 3.41 -2.13 -4.52
CA PHE A 93 4.38 -1.30 -3.80
C PHE A 93 4.18 -1.41 -2.29
N VAL A 94 5.21 -1.88 -1.60
CA VAL A 94 5.21 -2.08 -0.15
C VAL A 94 6.20 -1.12 0.50
N PRO A 95 5.76 -0.13 1.29
CA PRO A 95 6.65 0.87 1.86
C PRO A 95 7.54 0.28 2.96
N GLY A 96 8.83 0.64 2.96
CA GLY A 96 9.80 0.30 4.01
C GLY A 96 10.60 -0.99 3.78
N HIS A 97 11.77 -1.07 4.42
CA HIS A 97 12.75 -2.13 4.21
C HIS A 97 12.32 -3.48 4.80
N ASP A 98 11.78 -3.46 6.03
CA ASP A 98 11.47 -4.68 6.79
C ASP A 98 10.02 -5.15 6.61
N LYS A 99 9.22 -4.42 5.83
CA LYS A 99 7.83 -4.82 5.59
C LYS A 99 7.79 -5.97 4.59
N SER A 100 6.92 -6.94 4.86
CA SER A 100 6.65 -8.07 3.98
C SER A 100 5.17 -8.13 3.67
N VAL A 101 4.85 -8.68 2.49
CA VAL A 101 3.48 -8.94 2.08
C VAL A 101 2.99 -10.16 2.84
N THR A 102 1.80 -10.11 3.42
CA THR A 102 1.23 -11.26 4.13
C THR A 102 0.98 -12.43 3.18
N ARG A 103 1.15 -13.68 3.63
CA ARG A 103 0.86 -14.87 2.80
C ARG A 103 -0.56 -14.87 2.24
N ARG A 104 -1.52 -14.32 2.98
CA ARG A 104 -2.91 -14.17 2.54
C ARG A 104 -3.01 -13.26 1.31
N PHE A 105 -2.34 -12.12 1.32
CA PHE A 105 -2.32 -11.23 0.16
C PHE A 105 -1.57 -11.85 -1.02
N GLN A 106 -0.46 -12.55 -0.79
CA GLN A 106 0.25 -13.27 -1.86
C GLN A 106 -0.63 -14.35 -2.50
N GLY A 107 -1.35 -15.14 -1.69
CA GLY A 107 -2.22 -16.23 -2.14
C GLY A 107 -3.45 -15.79 -2.92
N ALA A 108 -3.73 -14.50 -2.97
CA ALA A 108 -4.77 -13.90 -3.81
C ALA A 108 -4.44 -13.94 -5.31
N PHE A 109 -3.18 -14.22 -5.66
CA PHE A 109 -2.67 -14.29 -7.03
C PHE A 109 -2.32 -15.73 -7.42
N GLU A 110 -2.23 -16.01 -8.72
CA GLU A 110 -1.71 -17.28 -9.21
C GLU A 110 -0.23 -17.45 -8.88
N GLU A 111 0.54 -16.40 -9.09
CA GLU A 111 1.97 -16.32 -8.77
C GLU A 111 2.25 -14.96 -8.12
N PHE A 112 3.26 -14.91 -7.25
CA PHE A 112 3.65 -13.68 -6.58
C PHE A 112 5.16 -13.64 -6.42
N GLU A 113 5.82 -12.70 -7.10
CA GLU A 113 7.29 -12.64 -7.15
C GLU A 113 7.82 -11.23 -6.85
N SER A 114 9.08 -11.17 -6.40
CA SER A 114 9.78 -9.92 -6.15
C SER A 114 10.33 -9.36 -7.46
N MET A 115 9.96 -8.12 -7.80
CA MET A 115 10.54 -7.38 -8.93
C MET A 115 11.75 -6.54 -8.54
N GLY A 116 11.94 -6.28 -7.23
CA GLY A 116 13.07 -5.51 -6.72
C GLY A 116 12.66 -4.44 -5.72
N THR A 117 13.37 -3.32 -5.74
CA THR A 117 13.14 -2.19 -4.85
C THR A 117 13.08 -0.89 -5.64
N LEU A 118 12.39 0.09 -5.07
CA LEU A 118 12.28 1.45 -5.56
C LEU A 118 12.76 2.37 -4.44
N GLU A 119 13.89 3.03 -4.67
CA GLU A 119 14.52 3.96 -3.72
C GLU A 119 14.50 5.34 -4.34
N VAL A 120 13.92 6.31 -3.63
CA VAL A 120 13.72 7.66 -4.14
C VAL A 120 14.21 8.64 -3.09
N GLU A 121 15.31 9.32 -3.39
CA GLU A 121 15.79 10.44 -2.58
C GLU A 121 14.82 11.62 -2.77
N VAL A 122 14.10 11.97 -1.70
CA VAL A 122 13.16 13.10 -1.68
C VAL A 122 13.85 14.39 -1.22
N SER A 123 14.85 14.25 -0.34
CA SER A 123 15.76 15.31 0.10
C SER A 123 17.02 14.67 0.70
N PRO A 124 18.09 15.45 0.99
CA PRO A 124 19.35 14.91 1.53
C PRO A 124 19.23 14.11 2.85
N HIS A 125 18.11 14.23 3.56
CA HIS A 125 17.84 13.52 4.82
C HIS A 125 16.55 12.70 4.78
N TYR A 126 15.96 12.54 3.59
CA TYR A 126 14.73 11.78 3.44
C TYR A 126 14.71 11.02 2.12
N GLU A 127 14.71 9.70 2.24
CA GLU A 127 14.39 8.78 1.17
C GLU A 127 13.04 8.10 1.39
N ARG A 128 12.41 7.71 0.29
CA ARG A 128 11.29 6.78 0.28
C ARG A 128 11.77 5.48 -0.32
N PHE A 129 11.41 4.39 0.33
CA PHE A 129 11.76 3.05 -0.07
C PHE A 129 10.50 2.22 -0.24
N TYR A 130 10.40 1.50 -1.36
CA TYR A 130 9.37 0.51 -1.61
C TYR A 130 9.98 -0.81 -2.07
N ARG A 131 9.49 -1.92 -1.54
CA ARG A 131 9.67 -3.23 -2.16
C ARG A 131 8.59 -3.39 -3.23
N VAL A 132 8.99 -3.88 -4.39
CA VAL A 132 8.13 -4.00 -5.57
C VAL A 132 7.94 -5.47 -5.89
N PHE A 133 6.68 -5.87 -6.04
CA PHE A 133 6.29 -7.24 -6.36
C PHE A 133 5.36 -7.28 -7.57
N LEU A 134 5.33 -8.42 -8.26
CA LEU A 134 4.38 -8.73 -9.30
C LEU A 134 3.47 -9.87 -8.83
N GLY A 135 2.17 -9.56 -8.69
CA GLY A 135 1.13 -10.58 -8.55
C GLY A 135 0.55 -10.91 -9.92
N ARG A 136 0.59 -12.18 -10.32
CA ARG A 136 0.08 -12.66 -11.62
C ARG A 136 -1.34 -13.17 -11.45
N SER A 137 -2.24 -12.80 -12.37
CA SER A 137 -3.62 -13.29 -12.42
C SER A 137 -4.36 -13.26 -11.07
N LEU A 138 -4.93 -12.11 -10.71
CA LEU A 138 -5.73 -11.95 -9.50
C LEU A 138 -6.88 -12.98 -9.45
N ARG A 139 -6.91 -13.82 -8.41
CA ARG A 139 -7.98 -14.82 -8.18
C ARG A 139 -9.12 -14.26 -7.35
N GLU A 140 -8.76 -13.61 -6.25
CA GLU A 140 -9.69 -13.03 -5.27
C GLU A 140 -9.07 -11.78 -4.64
N TRP A 141 -9.88 -10.93 -4.01
CA TRP A 141 -9.35 -9.83 -3.18
C TRP A 141 -9.48 -10.18 -1.70
N PRO A 142 -8.36 -10.30 -0.95
CA PRO A 142 -8.42 -10.80 0.41
C PRO A 142 -9.02 -9.74 1.34
N LYS A 143 -10.01 -10.14 2.14
CA LYS A 143 -10.53 -9.29 3.22
C LYS A 143 -9.47 -9.05 4.29
N GLY A 144 -9.50 -7.87 4.91
CA GLY A 144 -8.73 -7.57 6.10
C GLY A 144 -9.10 -8.50 7.27
N MET A 145 -8.22 -8.60 8.27
CA MET A 145 -8.54 -9.30 9.51
C MET A 145 -9.33 -8.37 10.45
N PRO A 146 -10.38 -8.85 11.13
CA PRO A 146 -11.02 -8.06 12.18
C PRO A 146 -9.98 -7.68 13.25
N LEU A 147 -10.07 -6.45 13.77
CA LEU A 147 -9.31 -6.08 14.96
C LEU A 147 -9.84 -6.92 16.12
N GLU A 148 -8.97 -7.64 16.83
CA GLU A 148 -9.35 -8.19 18.14
C GLU A 148 -9.72 -7.00 19.03
N GLU A 149 -10.98 -6.95 19.49
CA GLU A 149 -11.40 -5.96 20.48
C GLU A 149 -10.53 -6.16 21.73
N PRO A 150 -9.95 -5.10 22.32
CA PRO A 150 -9.23 -5.27 23.58
C PRO A 150 -10.19 -5.87 24.60
N GLU A 151 -9.79 -6.99 25.24
CA GLU A 151 -10.51 -7.59 26.34
C GLU A 151 -10.89 -6.49 27.34
N SER A 152 -12.18 -6.26 27.52
CA SER A 152 -12.69 -5.32 28.52
C SER A 152 -12.07 -5.70 29.87
N GLU A 153 -11.26 -4.82 30.43
CA GLU A 153 -10.73 -4.98 31.78
C GLU A 153 -11.91 -5.27 32.72
N ASN A 154 -11.83 -6.41 33.41
CA ASN A 154 -12.80 -6.80 34.44
C ASN A 154 -12.77 -5.76 35.57
N GLU A 155 -13.64 -4.75 35.49
CA GLU A 155 -14.04 -3.95 36.65
C GLU A 155 -14.85 -4.84 37.61
N ASN A 156 -14.14 -5.58 38.46
CA ASN A 156 -14.71 -6.21 39.64
C ASN A 156 -13.62 -6.38 40.70
N GLU A 157 -13.14 -5.27 41.26
CA GLU A 157 -12.58 -5.29 42.60
C GLU A 157 -13.62 -4.69 43.56
N PRO A 158 -14.10 -5.45 44.57
CA PRO A 158 -14.97 -4.91 45.60
C PRO A 158 -14.16 -3.98 46.51
N ILE A 159 -14.69 -2.77 46.73
CA ILE A 159 -14.18 -1.84 47.73
C ILE A 159 -14.54 -2.42 49.10
N GLU A 160 -13.55 -2.93 49.83
CA GLU A 160 -13.73 -3.31 51.24
C GLU A 160 -13.73 -2.07 52.16
N PRO A 161 -14.51 -2.12 53.27
CA PRO A 161 -14.94 -0.95 54.06
C PRO A 161 -13.88 -0.32 54.98
#